data_AF-A0AAX6FNZ6-F1
#
_entry.id   AF-A0AAX6FNZ6-F1
#
_cell.length_a   1.000
_cell.length_b   1.000
_cell.length_c   1.000
_cell.angle_alpha   90.00
_cell.angle_beta   90.00
_cell.angle_gamma   90.00
#
_symmetry.space_group_name_H-M   'P 1'
#
loop_
_entity.id
_entity.type
_entity.pdbx_description
1 polymer ?
#
loop_
_entity_poly.entity_id
_entity_poly.type
_entity_poly.pdbx_seq_one_letter_code
_entity_poly.pdbx_strand_id
1 'polypeptide(L)'
;MPGPGPHTMYALGAGAGLLRASRGRFGPHHCLFYAANSFLGPDLGSFAEWLSDTFPLLFSRGLGSAAMGLVHHPFYYVLLLGLPLSFLYSSLSRMLLKRGVLDTLSGAGLSRWQCFLLVSAGSLSHFFLDHLFEENGHSSMYTWILSTGWWNGRAPINVDSVVVVGLLCSSLIGGFIYINRVKQGESVITKSNRTLRLILIIACLYCLWCVSQIYWRDPPQPAVGEEADLGVLVFLGIYFFLPYCLCILSMNPKEDPSMGTSNQLLPL
;
A
#
# COMPACT_ATOMS: atom_id res chain seq x y z
N MET A 1 -9.89 17.10 9.57
CA MET A 1 -9.68 15.70 9.94
C MET A 1 -10.48 14.85 8.98
N PRO A 2 -9.81 13.91 8.31
CA PRO A 2 -10.46 13.00 7.38
C PRO A 2 -11.55 12.18 8.07
N GLY A 3 -12.43 11.60 7.26
CA GLY A 3 -13.46 10.71 7.77
C GLY A 3 -12.82 9.41 8.27
N PRO A 4 -12.89 9.06 9.57
CA PRO A 4 -12.28 7.83 10.08
C PRO A 4 -12.95 6.56 9.52
N GLY A 5 -14.19 6.70 9.08
CA GLY A 5 -15.03 5.62 8.55
C GLY A 5 -14.45 4.97 7.29
N PRO A 6 -14.31 5.70 6.16
CA PRO A 6 -13.75 5.16 4.92
C PRO A 6 -12.40 4.48 5.09
N HIS A 7 -11.48 5.09 5.84
CA HIS A 7 -10.17 4.52 6.20
C HIS A 7 -10.29 3.17 6.89
N THR A 8 -11.08 3.13 7.96
CA THR A 8 -11.28 1.90 8.74
C THR A 8 -11.97 0.82 7.93
N MET A 9 -13.01 1.16 7.16
CA MET A 9 -13.76 0.23 6.31
C MET A 9 -12.89 -0.35 5.20
N TYR A 10 -12.10 0.49 4.52
CA TYR A 10 -11.15 0.06 3.50
C TYR A 10 -10.14 -0.92 4.07
N ALA A 11 -9.45 -0.54 5.15
CA ALA A 11 -8.37 -1.35 5.70
C ALA A 11 -8.86 -2.66 6.34
N LEU A 12 -9.99 -2.64 7.07
CA LEU A 12 -10.59 -3.86 7.61
C LEU A 12 -11.15 -4.76 6.50
N GLY A 13 -11.79 -4.19 5.47
CA GLY A 13 -12.31 -4.96 4.34
C GLY A 13 -11.20 -5.64 3.54
N ALA A 14 -10.14 -4.89 3.21
CA ALA A 14 -8.91 -5.40 2.62
C ALA A 14 -8.25 -6.48 3.49
N GLY A 15 -8.12 -6.22 4.79
CA GLY A 15 -7.57 -7.16 5.77
C GLY A 15 -8.38 -8.46 5.86
N ALA A 16 -9.71 -8.38 5.86
CA ALA A 16 -10.59 -9.55 5.85
C ALA A 16 -10.43 -10.38 4.56
N GLY A 17 -10.27 -9.70 3.41
CA GLY A 17 -9.93 -10.34 2.14
C GLY A 17 -8.59 -11.11 2.21
N LEU A 18 -7.55 -10.48 2.74
CA LEU A 18 -6.24 -11.12 2.95
C LEU A 18 -6.31 -12.27 3.96
N LEU A 19 -7.05 -12.12 5.05
CA LEU A 19 -7.28 -13.17 6.04
C LEU A 19 -7.89 -14.40 5.37
N ARG A 20 -8.93 -14.20 4.55
CA ARG A 20 -9.57 -15.28 3.80
C ARG A 20 -8.62 -15.91 2.77
N ALA A 21 -7.96 -15.11 1.96
CA ALA A 21 -7.06 -15.57 0.89
C ALA A 21 -5.83 -16.32 1.44
N SER A 22 -5.34 -15.91 2.61
CA SER A 22 -4.16 -16.50 3.26
C SER A 22 -4.48 -17.65 4.22
N ARG A 23 -5.76 -18.03 4.34
CA ARG A 23 -6.26 -19.06 5.29
C ARG A 23 -5.86 -18.76 6.73
N GLY A 24 -5.99 -17.49 7.15
CA GLY A 24 -5.71 -17.07 8.52
C GLY A 24 -4.24 -16.75 8.84
N ARG A 25 -3.31 -16.92 7.88
CA ARG A 25 -1.91 -16.48 8.08
C ARG A 25 -1.80 -14.97 8.26
N PHE A 26 -2.65 -14.21 7.58
CA PHE A 26 -2.98 -12.82 7.93
C PHE A 26 -4.17 -12.83 8.90
N GLY A 27 -3.90 -13.01 10.18
CA GLY A 27 -4.93 -13.17 11.21
C GLY A 27 -5.54 -11.85 11.73
N PRO A 28 -6.51 -11.93 12.67
CA PRO A 28 -7.22 -10.78 13.24
C PRO A 28 -6.33 -9.65 13.79
N HIS A 29 -5.20 -10.00 14.43
CA HIS A 29 -4.23 -9.01 14.91
C HIS A 29 -3.61 -8.18 13.77
N HIS A 30 -3.39 -8.79 12.60
CA HIS A 30 -2.87 -8.09 11.44
C HIS A 30 -3.90 -7.09 10.89
N CYS A 31 -5.16 -7.53 10.77
CA CYS A 31 -6.27 -6.67 10.33
C CYS A 31 -6.43 -5.46 11.25
N LEU A 32 -6.41 -5.68 12.57
CA LEU A 32 -6.57 -4.61 13.55
C LEU A 32 -5.46 -3.56 13.45
N PHE A 33 -4.19 -3.96 13.42
CA PHE A 33 -3.08 -3.00 13.40
C PHE A 33 -2.89 -2.34 12.03
N TYR A 34 -3.17 -3.05 10.95
CA TYR A 34 -3.25 -2.44 9.62
C TYR A 34 -4.32 -1.34 9.58
N ALA A 35 -5.54 -1.64 10.05
CA ALA A 35 -6.63 -0.67 10.09
C ALA A 35 -6.36 0.48 11.06
N ALA A 36 -5.79 0.22 12.23
CA ALA A 36 -5.44 1.26 13.19
C ALA A 36 -4.48 2.30 12.59
N ASN A 37 -3.50 1.88 11.79
CA ASN A 37 -2.56 2.81 11.16
C ASN A 37 -3.09 3.43 9.86
N SER A 38 -4.07 2.80 9.19
CA SER A 38 -4.79 3.42 8.07
C SER A 38 -5.79 4.47 8.53
N PHE A 39 -6.34 4.31 9.73
CA PHE A 39 -7.22 5.30 10.35
C PHE A 39 -6.42 6.34 11.14
N LEU A 40 -5.82 5.96 12.27
CA LEU A 40 -5.23 6.94 13.20
C LEU A 40 -3.85 7.41 12.78
N GLY A 41 -3.13 6.66 11.95
CA GLY A 41 -1.67 6.70 11.89
C GLY A 41 -1.10 8.11 11.64
N PRO A 42 -0.97 8.54 10.37
CA PRO A 42 -0.44 9.88 10.06
C PRO A 42 -1.26 11.02 10.68
N ASP A 43 -2.56 10.79 10.87
CA ASP A 43 -3.50 11.69 11.56
C ASP A 43 -3.17 11.99 13.02
N LEU A 44 -2.26 11.25 13.67
CA LEU A 44 -1.71 11.65 14.96
C LEU A 44 -1.05 13.04 14.89
N GLY A 45 -0.50 13.42 13.73
CA GLY A 45 0.03 14.76 13.49
C GLY A 45 -1.07 15.83 13.53
N SER A 46 -2.17 15.60 12.82
CA SER A 46 -3.32 16.52 12.77
C SER A 46 -4.01 16.65 14.13
N PHE A 47 -4.07 15.55 14.89
CA PHE A 47 -4.54 15.55 16.26
C PHE A 47 -3.63 16.33 17.22
N ALA A 48 -2.30 16.21 17.08
CA ALA A 48 -1.35 16.95 17.90
C ALA A 48 -1.40 18.48 17.64
N GLU A 49 -1.61 18.87 16.38
CA GLU A 49 -1.87 20.27 16.01
C GLU A 49 -3.16 20.76 16.65
N TRP A 50 -4.26 20.02 16.47
CA TRP A 50 -5.55 20.35 17.09
C TRP A 50 -5.47 20.49 18.62
N LEU A 51 -4.74 19.58 19.31
CA LEU A 51 -4.53 19.66 20.76
C LEU A 51 -3.75 20.93 21.14
N SER A 52 -2.74 21.30 20.35
CA SER A 52 -1.92 22.49 20.59
C SER A 52 -2.71 23.78 20.38
N ASP A 53 -3.61 23.79 19.41
CA ASP A 53 -4.50 24.91 19.16
C ASP A 53 -5.61 25.04 20.21
N THR A 54 -6.13 23.91 20.67
CA THR A 54 -7.21 23.85 21.68
C THR A 54 -6.69 24.19 23.08
N PHE A 55 -5.47 23.76 23.43
CA PHE A 55 -4.87 23.95 24.75
C PHE A 55 -3.50 24.66 24.67
N PRO A 56 -3.46 25.93 24.23
CA PRO A 56 -2.21 26.65 23.95
C PRO A 56 -1.38 26.97 25.22
N LEU A 57 -1.97 26.82 26.41
CA LEU A 57 -1.27 26.98 27.69
C LEU A 57 -0.53 25.71 28.13
N LEU A 58 -0.91 24.55 27.59
CA LEU A 58 -0.34 23.24 27.94
C LEU A 58 0.59 22.72 26.84
N PHE A 59 0.31 23.03 25.58
CA PHE A 59 1.05 22.57 24.42
C PHE A 59 1.46 23.73 23.53
N SER A 60 2.69 23.69 23.03
CA SER A 60 3.20 24.72 22.13
C SER A 60 2.63 24.55 20.73
N ARG A 61 2.03 25.61 20.17
CA ARG A 61 1.57 25.66 18.77
C ARG A 61 2.66 25.30 17.77
N GLY A 62 3.90 25.70 18.04
CA GLY A 62 5.05 25.36 17.19
C GLY A 62 5.35 23.85 17.19
N LEU A 63 5.15 23.17 18.32
CA LEU A 63 5.29 21.72 18.40
C LEU A 63 4.14 20.99 17.70
N GLY A 64 2.91 21.48 17.84
CA GLY A 64 1.75 20.95 17.12
C GLY A 64 1.90 21.01 15.61
N SER A 65 2.27 22.18 15.07
CA SER A 65 2.50 22.36 13.63
C SER A 65 3.68 21.52 13.11
N ALA A 66 4.77 21.41 13.88
CA ALA A 66 5.88 20.52 13.54
C ALA A 66 5.46 19.04 13.56
N ALA A 67 4.63 18.63 14.52
CA ALA A 67 4.07 17.28 14.57
C ALA A 67 3.18 17.00 13.36
N MET A 68 2.32 17.94 12.94
CA MET A 68 1.56 17.82 11.70
C MET A 68 2.48 17.61 10.50
N GLY A 69 3.46 18.49 10.28
CA GLY A 69 4.36 18.38 9.13
C GLY A 69 5.23 17.11 9.11
N LEU A 70 5.67 16.63 10.28
CA LEU A 70 6.57 15.47 10.36
C LEU A 70 5.82 14.13 10.46
N VAL A 71 4.73 14.06 11.21
CA VAL A 71 3.96 12.82 11.43
C VAL A 71 2.98 12.58 10.28
N HIS A 72 2.41 13.63 9.70
CA HIS A 72 1.50 13.53 8.55
C HIS A 72 2.24 13.49 7.19
N HIS A 73 3.53 13.13 7.18
CA HIS A 73 4.27 12.95 5.93
C HIS A 73 4.39 11.44 5.59
N PRO A 74 4.11 11.02 4.33
CA PRO A 74 4.03 9.62 3.89
C PRO A 74 5.13 8.69 4.37
N PHE A 75 6.37 9.20 4.41
CA PHE A 75 7.54 8.41 4.79
C PHE A 75 8.01 8.70 6.21
N TYR A 76 7.77 9.90 6.72
CA TYR A 76 8.32 10.28 8.03
C TYR A 76 7.53 9.65 9.17
N TYR A 77 6.22 9.42 8.99
CA TYR A 77 5.45 8.60 9.92
C TYR A 77 6.11 7.25 10.19
N VAL A 78 6.49 6.56 9.10
CA VAL A 78 7.14 5.25 9.18
C VAL A 78 8.51 5.34 9.83
N LEU A 79 9.32 6.35 9.47
CA LEU A 79 10.67 6.52 10.02
C LEU A 79 10.66 6.90 11.51
N LEU A 80 9.75 7.78 11.92
CA LEU A 80 9.68 8.32 13.28
C LEU A 80 8.91 7.42 14.24
N LEU A 81 7.73 6.94 13.82
CA LEU A 81 6.81 6.19 14.67
C LEU A 81 6.75 4.70 14.35
N GLY A 82 7.24 4.25 13.20
CA GLY A 82 7.25 2.83 12.82
C GLY A 82 7.89 1.95 13.87
N LEU A 83 9.11 2.28 14.30
CA LEU A 83 9.81 1.50 15.32
C LEU A 83 9.11 1.58 16.69
N PRO A 84 8.84 2.76 17.29
CA PRO A 84 8.12 2.84 18.57
C PRO A 84 6.78 2.09 18.58
N LEU A 85 5.94 2.29 17.56
CA LEU A 85 4.64 1.64 17.46
C LEU A 85 4.76 0.13 17.25
N SER A 86 5.81 -0.36 16.59
CA SER A 86 6.02 -1.79 16.45
C SER A 86 6.23 -2.52 17.79
N PHE A 87 6.89 -1.87 18.75
CA PHE A 87 7.06 -2.40 20.11
C PHE A 87 5.75 -2.38 20.88
N LEU A 88 5.00 -1.26 20.78
CA LEU A 88 3.69 -1.11 21.39
C LEU A 88 2.72 -2.18 20.87
N TYR A 89 2.58 -2.30 19.55
CA TYR A 89 1.66 -3.24 18.91
C TYR A 89 2.06 -4.70 19.14
N SER A 90 3.34 -5.05 19.15
CA SER A 90 3.76 -6.42 19.50
C SER A 90 3.42 -6.77 20.96
N SER A 91 3.50 -5.81 21.87
CA SER A 91 3.11 -5.98 23.27
C SER A 91 1.59 -6.09 23.42
N LEU A 92 0.86 -5.24 22.70
CA LEU A 92 -0.61 -5.25 22.66
C LEU A 92 -1.15 -6.54 22.07
N SER A 93 -0.56 -7.06 20.99
CA SER A 93 -0.96 -8.34 20.39
C SER A 93 -0.83 -9.49 21.38
N ARG A 94 0.29 -9.57 22.10
CA ARG A 94 0.49 -10.56 23.15
C ARG A 94 -0.52 -10.41 24.29
N MET A 95 -0.84 -9.18 24.67
CA MET A 95 -1.85 -8.92 25.70
C MET A 95 -3.25 -9.36 25.25
N LEU A 96 -3.68 -8.98 24.04
CA LEU A 96 -4.98 -9.34 23.47
C LEU A 96 -5.14 -10.85 23.32
N LEU A 97 -4.06 -11.53 22.91
CA LEU A 97 -4.04 -12.98 22.81
C LEU A 97 -4.17 -13.64 24.18
N LYS A 98 -3.38 -13.21 25.18
CA LYS A 98 -3.45 -13.74 26.56
C LYS A 98 -4.83 -13.57 27.19
N ARG A 99 -5.55 -12.51 26.82
CA ARG A 99 -6.91 -12.22 27.30
C ARG A 99 -8.01 -12.92 26.48
N GLY A 100 -7.67 -13.68 25.44
CA GLY A 100 -8.65 -14.33 24.57
C GLY A 100 -9.50 -13.37 23.74
N VAL A 101 -9.05 -12.11 23.57
CA VAL A 101 -9.81 -11.09 22.83
C VAL A 101 -9.67 -11.28 21.32
N LEU A 102 -8.47 -11.64 20.86
CA LEU A 102 -8.18 -11.90 19.45
C LEU A 102 -7.35 -13.17 19.32
N ASP A 103 -7.78 -14.03 18.40
CA ASP A 103 -7.10 -15.28 18.08
C ASP A 103 -5.99 -15.10 17.03
N THR A 104 -5.06 -16.05 16.96
CA THR A 104 -3.98 -16.12 15.99
C THR A 104 -3.68 -17.58 15.63
N LEU A 105 -3.51 -17.84 14.34
CA LEU A 105 -3.23 -19.19 13.84
C LEU A 105 -1.97 -19.80 14.49
N SER A 106 -0.93 -18.99 14.73
CA SER A 106 0.34 -19.46 15.30
C SER A 106 0.31 -19.72 16.80
N GLY A 107 -0.79 -19.39 17.50
CA GLY A 107 -0.82 -19.35 18.97
C GLY A 107 0.12 -18.31 19.61
N ALA A 108 0.78 -17.47 18.81
CA ALA A 108 1.70 -16.41 19.27
C ALA A 108 1.26 -15.02 18.77
N GLY A 109 1.46 -14.02 19.61
CA GLY A 109 1.25 -12.62 19.23
C GLY A 109 2.25 -12.16 18.18
N LEU A 110 1.93 -11.07 17.48
CA LEU A 110 2.74 -10.56 16.37
C LEU A 110 4.13 -10.13 16.84
N SER A 111 5.13 -10.45 16.01
CA SER A 111 6.49 -9.97 16.19
C SER A 111 6.59 -8.47 15.92
N ARG A 112 7.64 -7.83 16.44
CA ARG A 112 7.90 -6.40 16.19
C ARG A 112 8.06 -6.12 14.70
N TRP A 113 8.71 -7.01 13.96
CA TRP A 113 8.88 -6.84 12.52
C TRP A 113 7.54 -6.87 11.78
N GLN A 114 6.66 -7.83 12.10
CA GLN A 114 5.31 -7.87 11.53
C GLN A 114 4.54 -6.58 11.85
N CYS A 115 4.62 -6.10 13.11
CA CYS A 115 3.98 -4.84 13.48
C CYS A 115 4.57 -3.64 12.74
N PHE A 116 5.89 -3.57 12.53
CA PHE A 116 6.53 -2.51 11.74
C PHE A 116 6.02 -2.49 10.29
N LEU A 117 5.89 -3.65 9.66
CA LEU A 117 5.33 -3.79 8.32
C LEU A 117 3.86 -3.34 8.27
N LEU A 118 3.07 -3.69 9.28
CA LEU A 118 1.64 -3.30 9.35
C LEU A 118 1.45 -1.81 9.62
N VAL A 119 2.32 -1.20 10.43
CA VAL A 119 2.36 0.26 10.64
C VAL A 119 2.62 0.96 9.32
N SER A 120 3.65 0.49 8.59
CA SER A 120 4.03 1.04 7.28
C SER A 120 2.92 0.86 6.24
N ALA A 121 2.31 -0.34 6.19
CA ALA A 121 1.23 -0.63 5.26
C ALA A 121 0.01 0.26 5.54
N GLY A 122 -0.42 0.33 6.81
CA GLY A 122 -1.57 1.12 7.20
C GLY A 122 -1.36 2.61 6.90
N SER A 123 -0.21 3.17 7.27
CA SER A 123 0.06 4.59 7.03
C SER A 123 0.12 4.94 5.53
N LEU A 124 0.65 4.05 4.69
CA LEU A 124 0.64 4.29 3.24
C LEU A 124 -0.78 4.18 2.65
N SER A 125 -1.59 3.25 3.15
CA SER A 125 -3.01 3.15 2.78
C SER A 125 -3.86 4.32 3.28
N HIS A 126 -3.45 4.99 4.35
CA HIS A 126 -4.03 6.28 4.76
C HIS A 126 -3.87 7.31 3.65
N PHE A 127 -2.63 7.58 3.23
CA PHE A 127 -2.35 8.54 2.15
C PHE A 127 -2.98 8.17 0.81
N PHE A 128 -3.21 6.88 0.53
CA PHE A 128 -3.97 6.46 -0.65
C PHE A 128 -5.36 7.10 -0.67
N LEU A 129 -6.05 7.11 0.47
CA LEU A 129 -7.40 7.63 0.60
C LEU A 129 -7.40 9.15 0.74
N ASP A 130 -6.49 9.73 1.53
CA ASP A 130 -6.36 11.19 1.67
C ASP A 130 -6.18 11.88 0.31
N HIS A 131 -5.26 11.34 -0.49
CA HIS A 131 -4.99 11.87 -1.82
C HIS A 131 -6.23 11.76 -2.73
N LEU A 132 -7.04 10.70 -2.62
CA LEU A 132 -8.22 10.51 -3.46
C LEU A 132 -9.43 11.32 -3.02
N PHE A 133 -9.61 11.55 -1.72
CA PHE A 133 -10.90 11.99 -1.16
C PHE A 133 -10.85 13.29 -0.37
N GLU A 134 -9.70 13.73 0.15
CA GLU A 134 -9.71 14.71 1.25
C GLU A 134 -8.81 15.93 1.02
N GLU A 135 -7.76 15.84 0.23
CA GLU A 135 -6.94 17.00 -0.11
C GLU A 135 -7.60 17.95 -1.15
N ASN A 136 -8.90 17.82 -1.43
CA ASN A 136 -9.66 18.59 -2.44
C ASN A 136 -8.95 18.68 -3.81
N GLY A 137 -8.09 17.69 -4.09
CA GLY A 137 -7.25 17.61 -5.26
C GLY A 137 -6.05 18.57 -5.35
N HIS A 138 -5.65 19.17 -4.24
CA HIS A 138 -4.50 20.08 -4.18
C HIS A 138 -3.15 19.39 -3.90
N SER A 139 -3.15 18.09 -3.59
CA SER A 139 -1.89 17.36 -3.46
C SER A 139 -1.17 17.34 -4.81
N SER A 140 0.15 17.54 -4.81
CA SER A 140 0.95 17.51 -6.04
C SER A 140 0.85 16.14 -6.73
N MET A 141 0.76 15.07 -5.95
CA MET A 141 0.52 13.71 -6.42
C MET A 141 -0.86 13.58 -7.08
N TYR A 142 -1.92 14.10 -6.46
CA TYR A 142 -3.26 14.02 -7.01
C TYR A 142 -3.43 14.86 -8.29
N THR A 143 -2.84 16.05 -8.30
CA THR A 143 -2.79 16.91 -9.50
C THR A 143 -2.09 16.18 -10.65
N TRP A 144 -1.01 15.46 -10.37
CA TRP A 144 -0.29 14.68 -11.38
C TRP A 144 -1.08 13.49 -11.90
N ILE A 145 -1.80 12.73 -11.05
CA ILE A 145 -2.61 11.61 -11.55
C ILE A 145 -3.85 12.08 -12.33
N LEU A 146 -4.39 13.26 -12.03
CA LEU A 146 -5.54 13.84 -12.76
C LEU A 146 -5.16 14.54 -14.07
N SER A 147 -3.88 14.82 -14.31
CA SER A 147 -3.42 15.37 -15.59
C SER A 147 -3.41 14.35 -16.73
N THR A 148 -3.91 13.14 -16.49
CA THR A 148 -4.27 12.15 -17.51
C THR A 148 -5.44 12.63 -18.40
N GLY A 149 -6.28 13.55 -17.89
CA GLY A 149 -7.42 14.11 -18.63
C GLY A 149 -7.09 15.36 -19.45
N TRP A 150 -7.67 15.46 -20.65
CA TRP A 150 -7.70 16.69 -21.44
C TRP A 150 -9.03 17.41 -21.23
N TRP A 151 -9.05 18.40 -20.34
CA TRP A 151 -10.29 19.02 -19.87
C TRP A 151 -10.84 20.14 -20.79
N ASN A 152 -10.06 20.58 -21.81
CA ASN A 152 -10.44 21.68 -22.70
C ASN A 152 -10.14 21.39 -24.17
N GLY A 153 -11.16 21.10 -25.00
CA GLY A 153 -10.99 20.89 -26.44
C GLY A 153 -10.62 19.46 -26.82
N ARG A 154 -9.93 19.27 -27.95
CA ARG A 154 -9.47 17.93 -28.39
C ARG A 154 -8.06 17.67 -27.88
N ALA A 155 -7.85 16.49 -27.29
CA ALA A 155 -6.53 16.04 -26.90
C ALA A 155 -5.60 15.95 -28.13
N PRO A 156 -4.39 16.51 -28.09
CA PRO A 156 -3.41 16.36 -29.14
C PRO A 156 -3.00 14.88 -29.21
N ILE A 157 -3.08 14.28 -30.41
CA ILE A 157 -2.63 12.90 -30.62
C ILE A 157 -1.12 12.93 -30.82
N ASN A 158 -0.38 12.32 -29.90
CA ASN A 158 1.05 12.06 -30.06
C ASN A 158 1.26 10.70 -30.74
N VAL A 159 1.71 10.72 -31.99
CA VAL A 159 1.92 9.50 -32.80
C VAL A 159 3.00 8.61 -32.20
N ASP A 160 4.05 9.20 -31.63
CA ASP A 160 5.14 8.44 -30.99
C ASP A 160 4.61 7.64 -29.81
N SER A 161 3.75 8.27 -28.98
CA SER A 161 3.07 7.60 -27.88
C SER A 161 2.19 6.45 -28.37
N VAL A 162 1.37 6.66 -29.40
CA VAL A 162 0.51 5.60 -29.97
C VAL A 162 1.33 4.40 -30.42
N VAL A 163 2.45 4.63 -31.11
CA VAL A 163 3.32 3.55 -31.62
C VAL A 163 4.02 2.82 -30.47
N VAL A 164 4.66 3.55 -29.56
CA VAL A 164 5.44 2.97 -28.46
C VAL A 164 4.52 2.24 -27.48
N VAL A 165 3.47 2.91 -27.00
CA VAL A 165 2.51 2.34 -26.05
C VAL A 165 1.73 1.19 -26.69
N GLY A 166 1.32 1.33 -27.96
CA GLY A 166 0.68 0.26 -28.72
C GLY A 166 1.56 -0.99 -28.84
N LEU A 167 2.87 -0.81 -29.08
CA LEU A 167 3.84 -1.91 -29.13
C LEU A 167 4.06 -2.56 -27.75
N LEU A 168 4.18 -1.76 -26.69
CA LEU A 168 4.34 -2.26 -25.33
C LEU A 168 3.11 -3.05 -24.87
N CYS A 169 1.89 -2.52 -25.10
CA CYS A 169 0.63 -3.20 -24.80
C CYS A 169 0.47 -4.50 -25.61
N SER A 170 0.78 -4.46 -26.91
CA SER A 170 0.73 -5.66 -27.76
C SER A 170 1.72 -6.73 -27.29
N SER A 171 2.93 -6.31 -26.90
CA SER A 171 3.97 -7.20 -26.36
C SER A 171 3.56 -7.80 -25.01
N LEU A 172 2.91 -7.01 -24.16
CA LEU A 172 2.40 -7.47 -22.87
C LEU A 172 1.29 -8.51 -23.06
N ILE A 173 0.28 -8.21 -23.87
CA ILE A 173 -0.85 -9.11 -24.14
C ILE A 173 -0.35 -10.38 -24.85
N GLY A 174 0.42 -10.24 -25.93
CA GLY A 174 0.96 -11.37 -26.69
C GLY A 174 1.89 -12.24 -25.83
N GLY A 175 2.76 -11.62 -25.04
CA GLY A 175 3.64 -12.31 -24.10
C GLY A 175 2.88 -13.03 -22.98
N PHE A 176 1.83 -12.41 -22.43
CA PHE A 176 0.97 -13.04 -21.43
C PHE A 176 0.28 -14.29 -21.98
N ILE A 177 -0.33 -14.18 -23.18
CA ILE A 177 -0.96 -15.31 -23.88
C ILE A 177 0.09 -16.39 -24.14
N TYR A 178 1.27 -16.02 -24.63
CA TYR A 178 2.33 -16.97 -24.94
C TYR A 178 2.84 -17.73 -23.71
N ILE A 179 3.03 -17.05 -22.57
CA ILE A 179 3.47 -17.67 -21.30
C ILE A 179 2.38 -18.59 -20.75
N ASN A 180 1.12 -18.14 -20.79
CA ASN A 180 0.00 -18.84 -20.16
C ASN A 180 -0.74 -19.82 -21.08
N ARG A 181 -0.27 -20.02 -22.33
CA ARG A 181 -0.82 -21.02 -23.24
C ARG A 181 -0.85 -22.41 -22.62
N VAL A 182 -1.82 -23.21 -23.04
CA VAL A 182 -1.97 -24.61 -22.61
C VAL A 182 -0.74 -25.38 -23.09
N LYS A 183 0.10 -25.77 -22.13
CA LYS A 183 1.30 -26.59 -22.36
C LYS A 183 1.45 -27.51 -21.17
N GLN A 184 1.54 -28.81 -21.43
CA GLN A 184 1.71 -29.82 -20.39
C GLN A 184 3.13 -29.69 -19.79
N GLY A 185 3.23 -29.80 -18.46
CA GLY A 185 4.52 -29.88 -17.75
C GLY A 185 5.05 -28.61 -17.07
N GLU A 186 4.47 -27.42 -17.32
CA GLU A 186 4.88 -26.19 -16.59
C GLU A 186 3.93 -25.90 -15.42
N SER A 187 4.49 -25.71 -14.22
CA SER A 187 3.71 -25.36 -13.03
C SER A 187 3.11 -23.95 -13.12
N VAL A 188 1.97 -23.74 -12.44
CA VAL A 188 1.32 -22.41 -12.35
C VAL A 188 2.26 -21.37 -11.74
N ILE A 189 3.08 -21.74 -10.75
CA ILE A 189 4.01 -20.83 -10.09
C ILE A 189 5.09 -20.37 -11.07
N THR A 190 5.64 -21.28 -11.88
CA THR A 190 6.64 -20.94 -12.90
C THR A 190 6.08 -19.97 -13.94
N LYS A 191 4.85 -20.21 -14.42
CA LYS A 191 4.16 -19.31 -15.36
C LYS A 191 3.86 -17.95 -14.73
N SER A 192 3.43 -17.93 -13.47
CA SER A 192 3.20 -16.71 -12.70
C SER A 192 4.47 -15.87 -12.57
N ASN A 193 5.59 -16.46 -12.17
CA ASN A 193 6.88 -15.76 -12.05
C ASN A 193 7.35 -15.17 -13.40
N ARG A 194 7.18 -15.92 -14.50
CA ARG A 194 7.50 -15.42 -15.85
C ARG A 194 6.57 -14.29 -16.28
N THR A 195 5.28 -14.39 -15.96
CA THR A 195 4.28 -13.35 -16.22
C THR A 195 4.62 -12.08 -15.46
N LEU A 196 4.95 -12.19 -14.16
CA LEU A 196 5.39 -11.06 -13.36
C LEU A 196 6.66 -10.42 -13.93
N ARG A 197 7.63 -11.23 -14.36
CA ARG A 197 8.86 -10.73 -15.01
C ARG A 197 8.54 -9.97 -16.30
N LEU A 198 7.63 -10.47 -17.14
CA LEU A 198 7.18 -9.77 -18.34
C LEU A 198 6.55 -8.42 -17.99
N ILE A 199 5.60 -8.41 -17.04
CA ILE A 199 4.93 -7.18 -16.58
C ILE A 199 5.96 -6.16 -16.09
N LEU A 200 6.92 -6.58 -15.26
CA LEU A 200 7.96 -5.70 -14.73
C LEU A 200 8.85 -5.14 -15.85
N ILE A 201 9.26 -5.95 -16.83
CA ILE A 201 10.05 -5.47 -17.96
C ILE A 201 9.27 -4.42 -18.75
N ILE A 202 8.02 -4.69 -19.11
CA ILE A 202 7.18 -3.75 -19.87
C ILE A 202 6.92 -2.46 -19.07
N ALA A 203 6.61 -2.57 -17.77
CA ALA A 203 6.41 -1.42 -16.91
C ALA A 203 7.67 -0.55 -16.81
N CYS A 204 8.85 -1.15 -16.68
CA CYS A 204 10.12 -0.41 -16.67
C CYS A 204 10.38 0.30 -18.01
N LEU A 205 10.12 -0.36 -19.14
CA LEU A 205 10.27 0.25 -20.46
C LEU A 205 9.30 1.43 -20.65
N TYR A 206 8.04 1.26 -20.23
CA TYR A 206 7.04 2.33 -20.25
C TYR A 206 7.47 3.52 -19.38
N CYS A 207 7.87 3.26 -18.13
CA CYS A 207 8.33 4.31 -17.23
C CYS A 207 9.57 5.04 -17.78
N LEU A 208 10.53 4.30 -18.34
CA LEU A 208 11.71 4.89 -18.97
C LEU A 208 11.34 5.79 -20.14
N TRP A 209 10.39 5.35 -20.98
CA TRP A 209 9.87 6.17 -22.08
C TRP A 209 9.18 7.44 -21.56
N CYS A 210 8.26 7.36 -20.59
CA CYS A 210 7.63 8.54 -19.99
C CYS A 210 8.67 9.50 -19.37
N VAL A 211 9.64 8.98 -18.61
CA VAL A 211 10.74 9.77 -18.03
C VAL A 211 11.55 10.47 -19.13
N SER A 212 11.83 9.79 -20.24
CA SER A 212 12.52 10.42 -21.36
C SER A 212 11.72 11.56 -21.99
N GLN A 213 10.39 11.43 -22.12
CA GLN A 213 9.55 12.51 -22.64
C GLN A 213 9.49 13.71 -21.68
N ILE A 214 9.38 13.44 -20.37
CA ILE A 214 9.24 14.48 -19.34
C ILE A 214 10.56 15.22 -19.09
N TYR A 215 11.70 14.52 -19.07
CA TYR A 215 12.96 15.09 -18.56
C TYR A 215 14.07 15.17 -19.60
N TRP A 216 14.05 14.37 -20.68
CA TRP A 216 15.16 14.28 -21.64
C TRP A 216 14.84 14.85 -23.02
N ARG A 217 13.56 14.99 -23.38
CA ARG A 217 13.13 15.66 -24.62
C ARG A 217 13.45 17.15 -24.55
N ASP A 218 13.79 17.75 -25.69
CA ASP A 218 13.97 19.20 -25.82
C ASP A 218 13.02 19.76 -26.91
N PRO A 219 12.02 20.60 -26.56
CA PRO A 219 11.67 20.98 -25.19
C PRO A 219 11.04 19.80 -24.41
N PRO A 220 11.17 19.79 -23.06
CA PRO A 220 10.52 18.79 -22.20
C PRO A 220 9.02 18.73 -22.41
N GLN A 221 8.45 17.52 -22.45
CA GLN A 221 7.01 17.34 -22.56
C GLN A 221 6.37 17.47 -21.17
N PRO A 222 5.30 18.27 -21.00
CA PRO A 222 4.59 18.33 -19.73
C PRO A 222 3.96 16.96 -19.40
N ALA A 223 3.83 16.65 -18.11
CA ALA A 223 3.23 15.40 -17.65
C ALA A 223 1.69 15.41 -17.84
N VAL A 224 1.24 15.32 -19.09
CA VAL A 224 -0.17 15.34 -19.50
C VAL A 224 -0.43 14.18 -20.46
N GLY A 225 -1.53 13.45 -20.27
CA GLY A 225 -1.81 12.23 -21.06
C GLY A 225 -0.94 11.05 -20.60
N GLU A 226 -0.23 10.39 -21.51
CA GLU A 226 0.57 9.19 -21.22
C GLU A 226 1.70 9.47 -20.21
N GLU A 227 2.26 10.68 -20.21
CA GLU A 227 3.27 11.06 -19.22
C GLU A 227 2.67 11.25 -17.81
N ALA A 228 1.36 11.48 -17.70
CA ALA A 228 0.65 11.50 -16.42
C ALA A 228 0.38 10.09 -15.87
N ASP A 229 0.27 9.07 -16.74
CA ASP A 229 0.15 7.68 -16.32
C ASP A 229 1.38 7.20 -15.53
N LEU A 230 2.55 7.81 -15.73
CA LEU A 230 3.71 7.59 -14.85
C LEU A 230 3.38 7.96 -13.39
N GLY A 231 2.69 9.08 -13.19
CA GLY A 231 2.20 9.49 -11.88
C GLY A 231 1.21 8.49 -11.30
N VAL A 232 0.29 7.98 -12.13
CA VAL A 232 -0.67 6.92 -11.74
C VAL A 232 0.07 5.65 -11.31
N LEU A 233 1.08 5.21 -12.05
CA LEU A 233 1.88 4.03 -11.73
C LEU A 233 2.66 4.22 -10.43
N VAL A 234 3.24 5.40 -10.20
CA VAL A 234 3.94 5.73 -8.94
C VAL A 234 2.95 5.72 -7.77
N PHE A 235 1.79 6.36 -7.94
CA PHE A 235 0.73 6.42 -6.94
C PHE A 235 0.24 5.01 -6.57
N LEU A 236 -0.14 4.20 -7.56
CA LEU A 236 -0.56 2.82 -7.35
C LEU A 236 0.56 1.97 -6.75
N GLY A 237 1.80 2.14 -7.21
CA GLY A 237 2.95 1.42 -6.68
C GLY A 237 3.15 1.65 -5.18
N ILE A 238 3.19 2.92 -4.76
CA ILE A 238 3.52 3.32 -3.38
C ILE A 238 2.32 3.18 -2.45
N TYR A 239 1.14 3.62 -2.87
CA TYR A 239 -0.01 3.76 -1.97
C TYR A 239 -1.04 2.63 -2.10
N PHE A 240 -1.00 1.84 -3.18
CA PHE A 240 -1.89 0.69 -3.34
C PHE A 240 -1.12 -0.63 -3.20
N PHE A 241 -0.23 -0.98 -4.14
CA PHE A 241 0.42 -2.30 -4.19
C PHE A 241 1.42 -2.53 -3.04
N LEU A 242 2.24 -1.54 -2.70
CA LEU A 242 3.24 -1.68 -1.63
C LEU A 242 2.60 -2.02 -0.27
N PRO A 243 1.53 -1.34 0.20
CA PRO A 243 0.81 -1.75 1.42
C PRO A 243 0.38 -3.21 1.42
N TYR A 244 -0.20 -3.70 0.32
CA TYR A 244 -0.59 -5.12 0.22
C TYR A 244 0.62 -6.06 0.27
N CYS A 245 1.72 -5.71 -0.40
CA CYS A 245 2.96 -6.46 -0.31
C CYS A 245 3.50 -6.52 1.12
N LEU A 246 3.51 -5.39 1.85
CA LEU A 246 3.93 -5.33 3.25
C LEU A 246 3.01 -6.17 4.15
N CYS A 247 1.70 -6.13 3.92
CA CYS A 247 0.74 -7.01 4.60
C CYS A 247 1.03 -8.48 4.31
N ILE A 248 1.33 -8.86 3.06
CA ILE A 248 1.71 -10.24 2.70
C ILE A 248 3.01 -10.67 3.37
N LEU A 249 4.02 -9.80 3.41
CA LEU A 249 5.30 -10.06 4.10
C LEU A 249 5.13 -10.18 5.62
N SER A 250 4.11 -9.53 6.19
CA SER A 250 3.80 -9.63 7.62
C SER A 250 3.10 -10.92 8.02
N MET A 251 2.61 -11.72 7.06
CA MET A 251 1.87 -12.95 7.36
C MET A 251 2.70 -13.95 8.18
N ASN A 252 2.03 -14.70 9.05
CA ASN A 252 2.65 -15.82 9.74
C ASN A 252 3.25 -16.83 8.73
N PRO A 253 4.33 -17.53 9.11
CA PRO A 253 4.90 -18.59 8.27
C PRO A 253 3.84 -19.66 7.98
N LYS A 254 4.04 -20.42 6.91
CA LYS A 254 3.24 -21.62 6.69
C LYS A 254 3.63 -22.63 7.77
N GLU A 255 2.65 -23.29 8.37
CA GLU A 255 2.93 -24.45 9.21
C GLU A 255 3.59 -25.52 8.35
N ASP A 256 4.75 -26.03 8.80
CA ASP A 256 5.38 -27.18 8.16
C ASP A 256 4.52 -28.43 8.47
N PRO A 257 4.04 -29.17 7.44
CA PRO A 257 3.23 -30.37 7.66
C PRO A 257 3.96 -31.50 8.41
N SER A 258 5.26 -31.38 8.66
CA SER A 258 6.10 -32.38 9.33
C SER A 258 6.09 -32.31 10.87
N MET A 259 5.42 -31.32 11.48
CA MET A 259 5.23 -31.27 12.95
C MET A 259 3.76 -31.40 13.37
N GLY A 260 2.97 -32.18 12.62
CA GLY A 260 1.54 -32.36 12.81
C GLY A 260 1.12 -33.76 13.26
N THR A 261 1.83 -34.41 14.19
CA THR A 261 1.33 -35.60 14.89
C THR A 261 1.76 -35.59 16.36
N SER A 262 1.06 -34.80 17.18
CA SER A 262 0.71 -35.23 18.54
C SER A 262 -0.36 -34.34 19.14
N ASN A 263 -1.47 -35.00 19.48
CA ASN A 263 -2.42 -34.65 20.53
C ASN A 263 -3.36 -33.47 20.29
N GLN A 264 -4.44 -33.74 19.53
CA GLN A 264 -5.77 -33.29 19.93
C GLN A 264 -6.69 -34.50 20.09
N LEU A 265 -6.72 -35.05 21.31
CA LEU A 265 -7.88 -35.80 21.80
C LEU A 265 -8.85 -34.76 22.38
N LEU A 266 -9.94 -34.51 21.67
CA LEU A 266 -11.12 -33.82 22.21
C LEU A 266 -11.85 -34.80 23.16
N PRO A 267 -12.18 -34.42 24.40
CA PRO A 267 -13.21 -35.12 25.15
C PRO A 267 -14.61 -34.65 24.73
N LEU A 268 -15.51 -35.63 24.68
CA LEU A 268 -16.97 -35.55 24.55
C LEU A 268 -17.62 -34.66 25.62
#